data_AF-A0A212KNW8-F1
#
_entry.id   AF-A0A212KNW8-F1
#
_cell.length_a   1.000
_cell.length_b   1.000
_cell.length_c   1.000
_cell.angle_alpha   90.00
_cell.angle_beta   90.00
_cell.angle_gamma   90.00
#
_symmetry.space_group_name_H-M   'P 1'
#
loop_
_entity.id
_entity.type
_entity.pdbx_description
1 polymer ?
#
loop_
_entity_poly.entity_id
_entity_poly.type
_entity_poly.pdbx_seq_one_letter_code
_entity_poly.pdbx_strand_id
1 'polypeptide(L)'
;MTDDPLAAMEQTIVEEEIKNPSSPIESDGHLYFESSITNATVNAKGNIIIGDNCEGCTLNSTLGSVFILYGSSHNAKVAAGKNIYVKHVVNSNLDAKGDIIIENTSMDSQLIAGGTIVTESKVGQIIGGSSKAATLIKSFAIGNKRQRETSVEVESESGIVEAEIVYSEVKVKVHEASELITKENKQIRYTAEGKRLISEHFH
;
A
#
# COMPACT_ATOMS: atom_id res chain seq x y z
N MET A 1 1.44 -9.90 29.68
CA MET A 1 0.94 -10.72 28.56
C MET A 1 0.06 -9.82 27.74
N THR A 2 0.44 -9.54 26.50
CA THR A 2 -0.42 -8.79 25.57
C THR A 2 -1.51 -9.73 25.09
N ASP A 3 -2.76 -9.49 25.51
CA ASP A 3 -3.95 -10.09 24.90
C ASP A 3 -4.09 -9.52 23.48
N ASP A 4 -3.27 -9.98 22.52
CA ASP A 4 -3.56 -9.73 21.10
C ASP A 4 -4.69 -10.69 20.71
N PRO A 5 -5.92 -10.22 20.48
CA PRO A 5 -7.06 -11.07 20.17
C PRO A 5 -6.86 -11.90 18.90
N LEU A 6 -5.94 -11.49 18.01
CA LEU A 6 -5.60 -12.27 16.82
C LEU A 6 -4.89 -13.59 17.15
N ALA A 7 -4.06 -13.64 18.20
CA ALA A 7 -3.19 -14.80 18.44
C ALA A 7 -3.96 -16.07 18.82
N ALA A 8 -5.19 -15.93 19.30
CA ALA A 8 -6.05 -17.04 19.71
C ALA A 8 -7.05 -17.49 18.61
N MET A 9 -7.05 -16.82 17.45
CA MET A 9 -8.00 -17.14 16.38
C MET A 9 -7.59 -18.39 15.62
N GLU A 10 -8.58 -19.19 15.23
CA GLU A 10 -8.36 -20.36 14.38
C GLU A 10 -7.92 -19.94 12.96
N GLN A 11 -7.18 -20.81 12.28
CA GLN A 11 -6.77 -20.60 10.90
C GLN A 11 -7.42 -21.63 9.99
N THR A 12 -8.07 -21.14 8.94
CA THR A 12 -8.60 -21.96 7.85
C THR A 12 -7.64 -21.88 6.66
N ILE A 13 -7.25 -23.04 6.12
CA ILE A 13 -6.42 -23.16 4.92
C ILE A 13 -7.30 -23.55 3.74
N VAL A 14 -7.13 -22.85 2.63
CA VAL A 14 -7.77 -23.11 1.34
C VAL A 14 -6.66 -23.47 0.36
N GLU A 15 -6.53 -24.77 0.09
CA GLU A 15 -5.48 -25.33 -0.77
C GLU A 15 -5.81 -25.16 -2.27
N GLU A 16 -7.09 -25.06 -2.60
CA GLU A 16 -7.53 -24.90 -3.98
C GLU A 16 -7.45 -23.46 -4.50
N GLU A 17 -7.26 -23.33 -5.81
CA GLU A 17 -7.35 -22.04 -6.50
C GLU A 17 -8.81 -21.57 -6.55
N ILE A 18 -9.07 -20.33 -6.14
CA ILE A 18 -10.40 -19.74 -6.12
C ILE A 18 -10.59 -18.82 -7.32
N LYS A 19 -11.55 -19.16 -8.19
CA LYS A 19 -11.91 -18.35 -9.35
C LYS A 19 -13.41 -18.14 -9.43
N ASN A 20 -13.84 -16.88 -9.38
CA ASN A 20 -15.24 -16.47 -9.52
C ASN A 20 -16.20 -17.30 -8.64
N PRO A 21 -15.96 -17.41 -7.32
CA PRO A 21 -16.85 -18.17 -6.44
C PRO A 21 -18.26 -17.57 -6.49
N SER A 22 -19.28 -18.42 -6.34
CA SER A 22 -20.69 -17.99 -6.39
C SER A 22 -21.12 -17.21 -5.14
N SER A 23 -20.35 -17.27 -4.06
CA SER A 23 -20.59 -16.52 -2.83
C SER A 23 -19.29 -15.99 -2.23
N PRO A 24 -19.36 -14.95 -1.37
CA PRO A 24 -18.22 -14.55 -0.55
C PRO A 24 -17.70 -15.68 0.33
N ILE A 25 -16.40 -15.62 0.65
CA ILE A 25 -15.73 -16.51 1.60
C ILE A 25 -15.60 -15.75 2.93
N GLU A 26 -16.13 -16.33 4.00
CA GLU A 26 -16.25 -15.70 5.32
C GLU A 26 -15.50 -16.51 6.38
N SER A 27 -14.79 -15.84 7.29
CA SER A 27 -14.16 -16.48 8.45
C SER A 27 -14.13 -15.57 9.67
N ASP A 28 -14.47 -16.12 10.84
CA ASP A 28 -14.27 -15.46 12.13
C ASP A 28 -12.82 -15.53 12.63
N GLY A 29 -11.95 -16.26 11.93
CA GLY A 29 -10.53 -16.40 12.24
C GLY A 29 -9.62 -15.89 11.12
N HIS A 30 -8.48 -16.53 10.96
CA HIS A 30 -7.54 -16.32 9.86
C HIS A 30 -7.97 -17.09 8.61
N LEU A 31 -7.66 -16.55 7.44
CA LEU A 31 -7.77 -17.24 6.15
C LEU A 31 -6.41 -17.27 5.46
N TYR A 32 -5.98 -18.46 5.07
CA TYR A 32 -4.80 -18.67 4.24
C TYR A 32 -5.20 -19.38 2.95
N PHE A 33 -4.92 -18.74 1.81
CA PHE A 33 -5.07 -19.32 0.48
C PHE A 33 -3.68 -19.68 -0.02
N GLU A 34 -3.43 -20.95 -0.35
CA GLU A 34 -2.12 -21.37 -0.86
C GLU A 34 -1.86 -20.87 -2.29
N SER A 35 -2.94 -20.66 -3.05
CA SER A 35 -2.91 -20.31 -4.47
C SER A 35 -3.44 -18.90 -4.74
N SER A 36 -3.41 -18.51 -6.02
CA SER A 36 -4.01 -17.27 -6.50
C SER A 36 -5.53 -17.26 -6.28
N ILE A 37 -6.07 -16.05 -6.11
CA ILE A 37 -7.51 -15.82 -6.03
C ILE A 37 -7.93 -14.80 -7.09
N THR A 38 -9.04 -15.08 -7.79
CA THR A 38 -9.52 -14.25 -8.90
C THR A 38 -11.01 -13.95 -8.76
N ASN A 39 -11.36 -12.67 -8.84
CA ASN A 39 -12.75 -12.17 -8.79
C ASN A 39 -13.55 -12.71 -7.59
N ALA A 40 -12.90 -12.77 -6.43
CA ALA A 40 -13.48 -13.29 -5.19
C ALA A 40 -13.70 -12.17 -4.17
N THR A 41 -14.70 -12.33 -3.32
CA THR A 41 -14.87 -11.52 -2.10
C THR A 41 -14.50 -12.37 -0.90
N VAL A 42 -13.56 -11.89 -0.08
CA VAL A 42 -13.05 -12.59 1.10
C VAL A 42 -13.12 -11.66 2.30
N ASN A 43 -13.81 -12.10 3.34
CA ASN A 43 -13.99 -11.38 4.59
C ASN A 43 -13.46 -12.25 5.74
N ALA A 44 -12.58 -11.68 6.55
CA ALA A 44 -12.05 -12.33 7.74
C ALA A 44 -12.02 -11.37 8.93
N LYS A 45 -12.21 -11.89 10.15
CA LYS A 45 -11.87 -11.12 11.35
C LYS A 45 -10.37 -11.03 11.54
N GLY A 46 -9.67 -12.14 11.40
CA GLY A 46 -8.22 -12.21 11.49
C GLY A 46 -7.52 -11.86 10.18
N ASN A 47 -6.23 -12.17 10.13
CA ASN A 47 -5.40 -12.01 8.94
C ASN A 47 -5.96 -12.76 7.71
N ILE A 48 -5.74 -12.17 6.54
CA ILE A 48 -5.92 -12.84 5.23
C ILE A 48 -4.54 -12.96 4.58
N ILE A 49 -4.17 -14.17 4.18
CA ILE A 49 -2.92 -14.46 3.49
C ILE A 49 -3.23 -15.09 2.13
N ILE A 50 -2.74 -14.47 1.05
CA ILE A 50 -2.81 -14.99 -0.31
C ILE A 50 -1.39 -15.41 -0.72
N GLY A 51 -1.19 -16.71 -0.90
CA GLY A 51 0.08 -17.33 -1.25
C GLY A 51 0.64 -16.90 -2.60
N ASP A 52 -0.22 -16.36 -3.47
CA ASP A 52 0.13 -15.91 -4.82
C ASP A 52 -0.52 -14.55 -5.17
N ASN A 53 -1.18 -14.42 -6.32
CA ASN A 53 -1.79 -13.17 -6.78
C ASN A 53 -3.25 -13.03 -6.30
N CYS A 54 -3.67 -11.78 -6.13
CA CYS A 54 -5.07 -11.40 -6.04
C CYS A 54 -5.45 -10.55 -7.26
N GLU A 55 -6.33 -11.07 -8.11
CA GLU A 55 -6.81 -10.40 -9.31
C GLU A 55 -8.29 -10.07 -9.19
N GLY A 56 -8.65 -8.80 -9.20
CA GLY A 56 -10.05 -8.36 -9.12
C GLY A 56 -10.78 -8.75 -7.83
N CYS A 57 -10.05 -9.07 -6.75
CA CYS A 57 -10.66 -9.47 -5.48
C CYS A 57 -11.07 -8.28 -4.62
N THR A 58 -12.00 -8.53 -3.70
CA THR A 58 -12.30 -7.67 -2.57
C THR A 58 -11.91 -8.40 -1.29
N LEU A 59 -10.87 -7.93 -0.60
CA LEU A 59 -10.37 -8.52 0.64
C LEU A 59 -10.64 -7.57 1.81
N ASN A 60 -11.19 -8.09 2.89
CA ASN A 60 -11.49 -7.31 4.09
C ASN A 60 -11.10 -8.07 5.34
N SER A 61 -9.99 -7.68 5.96
CA SER A 61 -9.57 -8.14 7.28
C SER A 61 -9.94 -7.09 8.32
N THR A 62 -10.89 -7.39 9.21
CA THR A 62 -11.44 -6.35 10.11
C THR A 62 -10.54 -6.02 11.30
N LEU A 63 -9.82 -7.01 11.86
CA LEU A 63 -8.90 -6.81 12.98
C LEU A 63 -7.44 -7.13 12.62
N GLY A 64 -7.22 -7.81 11.50
CA GLY A 64 -5.92 -8.33 11.09
C GLY A 64 -5.25 -7.53 9.98
N SER A 65 -4.15 -8.10 9.51
CA SER A 65 -3.38 -7.65 8.35
C SER A 65 -3.76 -8.46 7.11
N VAL A 66 -3.50 -7.91 5.93
CA VAL A 66 -3.58 -8.65 4.66
C VAL A 66 -2.18 -8.84 4.09
N PHE A 67 -1.86 -10.06 3.68
CA PHE A 67 -0.60 -10.42 3.04
C PHE A 67 -0.90 -10.99 1.66
N ILE A 68 -0.34 -10.38 0.61
CA ILE A 68 -0.44 -10.87 -0.77
C ILE A 68 1.00 -11.10 -1.23
N LEU A 69 1.42 -12.36 -1.29
CA LEU A 69 2.84 -12.68 -1.47
C LEU A 69 3.39 -12.20 -2.83
N TYR A 70 2.53 -12.03 -3.83
CA TYR A 70 2.89 -11.50 -5.14
C TYR A 70 2.14 -10.20 -5.46
N GLY A 71 1.10 -10.24 -6.30
CA GLY A 71 0.49 -9.05 -6.87
C GLY A 71 -0.96 -8.85 -6.48
N SER A 72 -1.38 -7.58 -6.32
CA SER A 72 -2.79 -7.19 -6.44
C SER A 72 -3.03 -6.52 -7.80
N SER A 73 -4.05 -6.95 -8.54
CA SER A 73 -4.34 -6.41 -9.88
C SER A 73 -5.83 -6.31 -10.23
N HIS A 74 -6.14 -5.75 -11.40
CA HIS A 74 -7.48 -5.75 -12.00
C HIS A 74 -8.59 -5.11 -11.13
N ASN A 75 -8.33 -3.93 -10.58
CA ASN A 75 -9.25 -3.20 -9.68
C ASN A 75 -9.50 -3.94 -8.35
N ALA A 76 -8.51 -4.69 -7.86
CA ALA A 76 -8.60 -5.29 -6.53
C ALA A 76 -8.79 -4.21 -5.45
N LYS A 77 -9.58 -4.54 -4.43
CA LYS A 77 -9.84 -3.69 -3.25
C LYS A 77 -9.41 -4.45 -2.01
N VAL A 78 -8.46 -3.92 -1.26
CA VAL A 78 -7.91 -4.59 -0.09
C VAL A 78 -8.02 -3.65 1.10
N ALA A 79 -8.74 -4.08 2.13
CA ALA A 79 -8.89 -3.37 3.39
C ALA A 79 -8.33 -4.21 4.55
N ALA A 80 -7.54 -3.58 5.41
CA ALA A 80 -6.96 -4.21 6.60
C ALA A 80 -7.11 -3.35 7.85
N GLY A 81 -7.55 -3.96 8.95
CA GLY A 81 -7.60 -3.36 10.28
C GLY A 81 -6.22 -3.10 10.90
N LYS A 82 -5.19 -3.75 10.38
CA LYS A 82 -3.77 -3.48 10.68
C LYS A 82 -3.04 -3.08 9.39
N ASN A 83 -2.10 -3.91 8.92
CA ASN A 83 -1.19 -3.57 7.83
C ASN A 83 -1.54 -4.32 6.54
N ILE A 84 -1.04 -3.84 5.40
CA ILE A 84 -1.05 -4.57 4.13
C ILE A 84 0.39 -4.80 3.69
N TYR A 85 0.72 -6.04 3.35
CA TYR A 85 2.00 -6.44 2.77
C TYR A 85 1.76 -7.02 1.38
N VAL A 86 2.47 -6.50 0.38
CA VAL A 86 2.29 -6.92 -1.01
C VAL A 86 3.57 -6.72 -1.82
N LYS A 87 3.84 -7.55 -2.81
CA LYS A 87 5.04 -7.36 -3.65
C LYS A 87 4.82 -6.37 -4.79
N HIS A 88 3.68 -6.48 -5.48
CA HIS A 88 3.29 -5.60 -6.58
C HIS A 88 1.84 -5.13 -6.46
N VAL A 89 1.58 -3.85 -6.73
CA VAL A 89 0.24 -3.27 -6.76
C VAL A 89 0.02 -2.67 -8.13
N VAL A 90 -0.98 -3.13 -8.88
CA VAL A 90 -1.25 -2.63 -10.23
C VAL A 90 -2.74 -2.35 -10.36
N ASN A 91 -3.14 -1.13 -10.70
CA ASN A 91 -4.54 -0.76 -10.86
C ASN A 91 -5.44 -1.29 -9.72
N SER A 92 -5.07 -0.99 -8.48
CA SER A 92 -5.73 -1.53 -7.28
C SER A 92 -5.85 -0.49 -6.17
N ASN A 93 -6.74 -0.73 -5.21
CA ASN A 93 -7.00 0.14 -4.08
C ASN A 93 -6.66 -0.57 -2.77
N LEU A 94 -5.72 -0.04 -2.01
CA LEU A 94 -5.30 -0.57 -0.70
C LEU A 94 -5.62 0.45 0.41
N ASP A 95 -6.35 0.04 1.44
CA ASP A 95 -6.70 0.82 2.64
C ASP A 95 -6.28 0.05 3.90
N ALA A 96 -5.19 0.49 4.53
CA ALA A 96 -4.70 -0.06 5.79
C ALA A 96 -4.90 0.94 6.92
N LYS A 97 -5.37 0.48 8.09
CA LYS A 97 -5.40 1.33 9.30
C LYS A 97 -4.02 1.54 9.91
N GLY A 98 -3.07 0.64 9.64
CA GLY A 98 -1.65 0.80 9.91
C GLY A 98 -0.87 1.13 8.64
N ASP A 99 0.14 0.32 8.36
CA ASP A 99 1.10 0.52 7.29
C ASP A 99 0.75 -0.23 6.00
N ILE A 100 1.20 0.30 4.86
CA ILE A 100 1.25 -0.41 3.58
C ILE A 100 2.72 -0.61 3.21
N ILE A 101 3.14 -1.87 3.16
CA ILE A 101 4.50 -2.28 2.81
C ILE A 101 4.45 -2.93 1.43
N ILE A 102 5.19 -2.35 0.49
CA ILE A 102 5.27 -2.82 -0.89
C ILE A 102 6.70 -3.28 -1.16
N GLU A 103 6.91 -4.56 -1.49
CA GLU A 103 8.30 -5.03 -1.75
C GLU A 103 8.91 -4.30 -2.95
N ASN A 104 8.11 -4.09 -4.01
CA ASN A 104 8.60 -3.55 -5.27
C ASN A 104 7.79 -2.36 -5.78
N THR A 105 6.77 -2.56 -6.62
CA THR A 105 6.15 -1.46 -7.37
C THR A 105 4.66 -1.32 -7.08
N SER A 106 4.22 -0.07 -6.88
CA SER A 106 2.83 0.34 -7.02
C SER A 106 2.66 1.13 -8.32
N MET A 107 1.68 0.73 -9.13
CA MET A 107 1.39 1.33 -10.43
C MET A 107 -0.11 1.60 -10.57
N ASP A 108 -0.47 2.84 -10.93
CA ASP A 108 -1.85 3.25 -11.20
C ASP A 108 -2.83 2.91 -10.08
N SER A 109 -2.39 3.05 -8.84
CA SER A 109 -3.10 2.53 -7.67
C SER A 109 -3.42 3.63 -6.68
N GLN A 110 -4.43 3.39 -5.85
CA GLN A 110 -4.78 4.25 -4.73
C GLN A 110 -4.35 3.57 -3.43
N LEU A 111 -3.45 4.20 -2.71
CA LEU A 111 -2.92 3.70 -1.43
C LEU A 111 -3.32 4.66 -0.31
N ILE A 112 -3.95 4.14 0.75
CA ILE A 112 -4.30 4.88 1.95
C ILE A 112 -3.79 4.11 3.16
N ALA A 113 -2.87 4.70 3.92
CA ALA A 113 -2.31 4.12 5.13
C ALA A 113 -2.54 5.04 6.33
N GLY A 114 -3.06 4.50 7.42
CA GLY A 114 -3.15 5.20 8.71
C GLY A 114 -1.79 5.37 9.41
N GLY A 115 -0.74 4.72 8.92
CA GLY A 115 0.65 4.87 9.36
C GLY A 115 1.54 5.38 8.23
N THR A 116 2.23 4.45 7.58
CA THR A 116 3.26 4.71 6.57
C THR A 116 3.00 3.95 5.27
N ILE A 117 3.56 4.44 4.16
CA ILE A 117 3.68 3.71 2.91
C ILE A 117 5.17 3.58 2.59
N VAL A 118 5.67 2.35 2.48
CA VAL A 118 7.09 2.09 2.23
C VAL A 118 7.26 1.11 1.09
N THR A 119 8.13 1.43 0.12
CA THR A 119 8.67 0.42 -0.79
C THR A 119 10.02 -0.10 -0.29
N GLU A 120 10.22 -1.42 -0.21
CA GLU A 120 11.41 -2.00 0.45
C GLU A 120 12.62 -2.20 -0.48
N SER A 121 12.39 -2.56 -1.75
CA SER A 121 13.50 -2.88 -2.66
C SER A 121 14.22 -1.63 -3.17
N LYS A 122 15.50 -1.79 -3.53
CA LYS A 122 16.31 -0.77 -4.24
C LYS A 122 15.81 -0.43 -5.65
N VAL A 123 14.73 -1.06 -6.07
CA VAL A 123 14.04 -0.79 -7.34
C VAL A 123 12.58 -0.43 -7.09
N GLY A 124 12.18 -0.20 -5.84
CA GLY A 124 10.80 0.02 -5.48
C GLY A 124 10.27 1.36 -6.00
N GLN A 125 9.06 1.36 -6.56
CA GLN A 125 8.53 2.55 -7.23
C GLN A 125 7.05 2.78 -6.91
N ILE A 126 6.68 4.05 -6.79
CA ILE A 126 5.29 4.50 -6.78
C ILE A 126 5.06 5.27 -8.07
N ILE A 127 4.23 4.75 -8.97
CA ILE A 127 4.05 5.27 -10.33
C ILE A 127 2.57 5.41 -10.64
N GLY A 128 2.08 6.63 -10.82
CA GLY A 128 0.68 6.84 -11.15
C GLY A 128 -0.25 6.72 -9.94
N GLY A 129 -1.38 7.41 -10.00
CA GLY A 129 -2.40 7.34 -8.97
C GLY A 129 -2.08 8.21 -7.74
N SER A 130 -2.52 7.77 -6.57
CA SER A 130 -2.40 8.53 -5.33
C SER A 130 -1.97 7.66 -4.17
N SER A 131 -1.03 8.17 -3.38
CA SER A 131 -0.57 7.53 -2.14
C SER A 131 -0.71 8.52 -1.00
N LYS A 132 -1.46 8.13 0.02
CA LYS A 132 -1.72 8.96 1.20
C LYS A 132 -1.36 8.19 2.46
N ALA A 133 -0.51 8.77 3.29
CA ALA A 133 -0.08 8.19 4.56
C ALA A 133 -0.24 9.20 5.71
N ALA A 134 -0.35 8.71 6.94
CA ALA A 134 -0.41 9.61 8.10
C ALA A 134 0.94 10.30 8.36
N THR A 135 2.06 9.57 8.28
CA THR A 135 3.37 10.07 8.78
C THR A 135 4.54 9.97 7.81
N LEU A 136 4.58 8.96 6.94
CA LEU A 136 5.72 8.74 6.04
C LEU A 136 5.28 8.11 4.72
N ILE A 137 5.82 8.63 3.62
CA ILE A 137 5.90 7.91 2.34
C ILE A 137 7.38 7.79 1.99
N LYS A 138 7.88 6.56 1.89
CA LYS A 138 9.26 6.26 1.49
C LYS A 138 9.29 5.33 0.30
N SER A 139 10.03 5.69 -0.74
CA SER A 139 10.20 4.84 -1.92
C SER A 139 11.59 4.98 -2.49
N PHE A 140 12.08 4.01 -3.27
CA PHE A 140 13.28 4.26 -4.07
C PHE A 140 12.97 5.29 -5.16
N ALA A 141 11.86 5.12 -5.90
CA ALA A 141 11.40 6.07 -6.91
C ALA A 141 9.94 6.52 -6.70
N ILE A 142 9.66 7.79 -6.95
CA ILE A 142 8.30 8.33 -7.03
C ILE A 142 8.11 9.01 -8.39
N GLY A 143 7.08 8.60 -9.12
CA GLY A 143 6.85 8.97 -10.52
C GLY A 143 7.72 8.18 -11.50
N ASN A 144 7.70 8.57 -12.77
CA ASN A 144 8.54 7.96 -13.80
C ASN A 144 8.91 8.93 -14.93
N LYS A 145 9.84 8.51 -15.80
CA LYS A 145 10.26 9.27 -16.99
C LYS A 145 9.14 9.55 -18.00
N ARG A 146 8.06 8.77 -17.96
CA ARG A 146 6.88 8.97 -18.81
C ARG A 146 5.90 9.99 -18.23
N GLN A 147 6.27 10.65 -17.11
CA GLN A 147 5.47 11.68 -16.45
C GLN A 147 4.05 11.21 -16.14
N ARG A 148 3.94 9.96 -15.69
CA ARG A 148 2.65 9.43 -15.28
C ARG A 148 2.19 10.16 -14.03
N GLU A 149 0.99 10.75 -14.08
CA GLU A 149 0.45 11.59 -13.01
C GLU A 149 0.47 10.86 -11.67
N THR A 150 1.33 11.32 -10.76
CA THR A 150 1.58 10.68 -9.48
C THR A 150 1.40 11.70 -8.37
N SER A 151 0.63 11.36 -7.34
CA SER A 151 0.46 12.20 -6.16
C SER A 151 0.83 11.45 -4.89
N VAL A 152 1.59 12.11 -4.03
CA VAL A 152 1.96 11.60 -2.70
C VAL A 152 1.61 12.64 -1.65
N GLU A 153 0.91 12.22 -0.60
CA GLU A 153 0.43 13.07 0.47
C GLU A 153 0.74 12.45 1.83
N VAL A 154 1.32 13.24 2.73
CA VAL A 154 1.45 12.90 4.14
C VAL A 154 0.62 13.87 4.97
N GLU A 155 -0.20 13.37 5.89
CA GLU A 155 -1.14 14.21 6.65
C GLU A 155 -0.49 14.99 7.80
N SER A 156 0.48 14.38 8.50
CA SER A 156 1.15 14.99 9.65
C SER A 156 1.98 16.22 9.25
N GLU A 157 1.96 17.26 10.10
CA GLU A 157 2.84 18.43 9.98
C GLU A 157 4.32 18.04 10.08
N SER A 158 4.63 17.06 10.94
CA SER A 158 5.98 16.46 11.03
C SER A 158 6.20 15.33 10.02
N GLY A 159 5.35 15.26 8.98
CA GLY A 159 5.34 14.22 7.98
C GLY A 159 6.53 14.29 7.04
N ILE A 160 6.85 13.15 6.42
CA ILE A 160 8.03 13.03 5.56
C ILE A 160 7.67 12.31 4.26
N VAL A 161 8.09 12.87 3.12
CA VAL A 161 8.19 12.14 1.86
C VAL A 161 9.67 11.98 1.52
N GLU A 162 10.16 10.75 1.39
CA GLU A 162 11.59 10.46 1.15
C GLU A 162 11.76 9.54 -0.05
N ALA A 163 12.65 9.89 -0.98
CA ALA A 163 13.02 9.00 -2.07
C ALA A 163 14.43 9.22 -2.63
N GLU A 164 15.00 8.15 -3.21
CA GLU A 164 16.25 8.23 -3.97
C GLU A 164 16.05 9.01 -5.27
N ILE A 165 14.85 8.97 -5.85
CA ILE A 165 14.48 9.79 -7.00
C ILE A 165 12.99 10.16 -6.97
N VAL A 166 12.73 11.45 -7.19
CA VAL A 166 11.38 11.97 -7.46
C VAL A 166 11.40 12.61 -8.83
N TYR A 167 10.60 12.06 -9.75
CA TYR A 167 10.50 12.56 -11.13
C TYR A 167 9.67 13.84 -11.22
N SER A 168 9.77 14.54 -12.35
CA SER A 168 8.87 15.65 -12.69
C SER A 168 7.42 15.17 -12.79
N GLU A 169 6.46 16.09 -12.64
CA GLU A 169 5.01 15.83 -12.67
C GLU A 169 4.50 15.01 -11.47
N VAL A 170 5.32 14.87 -10.43
CA VAL A 170 4.88 14.34 -9.14
C VAL A 170 4.33 15.50 -8.31
N LYS A 171 3.11 15.37 -7.81
CA LYS A 171 2.56 16.27 -6.80
C LYS A 171 2.94 15.76 -5.41
N VAL A 172 3.74 16.52 -4.68
CA VAL A 172 4.13 16.21 -3.30
C VAL A 172 3.34 17.12 -2.37
N LYS A 173 2.75 16.54 -1.32
CA LYS A 173 2.08 17.27 -0.25
C LYS A 173 2.49 16.73 1.11
N VAL A 174 2.87 17.62 2.01
CA VAL A 174 3.11 17.33 3.43
C VAL A 174 2.26 18.31 4.22
N HIS A 175 1.27 17.81 4.94
CA HIS A 175 0.28 18.61 5.65
C HIS A 175 -0.40 19.65 4.72
N GLU A 176 -0.26 20.94 4.99
CA GLU A 176 -0.79 22.02 4.15
C GLU A 176 0.16 22.46 3.03
N ALA A 177 1.42 22.05 3.07
CA ALA A 177 2.43 22.41 2.09
C ALA A 177 2.35 21.48 0.87
N SER A 178 2.26 22.04 -0.33
CA SER A 178 2.22 21.24 -1.57
C SER A 178 2.97 21.88 -2.71
N GLU A 179 3.63 21.07 -3.51
CA GLU A 179 4.35 21.50 -4.72
C GLU A 179 4.19 20.47 -5.85
N LEU A 180 4.11 20.96 -7.08
CA LEU A 180 4.28 20.14 -8.27
C LEU A 180 5.77 20.13 -8.63
N ILE A 181 6.39 18.96 -8.60
CA ILE A 181 7.80 18.81 -8.92
C ILE A 181 8.00 19.04 -10.41
N THR A 182 8.73 20.09 -10.78
CA THR A 182 8.96 20.48 -12.18
C THR A 182 10.21 19.86 -12.80
N LYS A 183 11.13 19.34 -11.97
CA LYS A 183 12.38 18.72 -12.39
C LYS A 183 12.69 17.52 -11.49
N GLU A 184 13.35 16.53 -12.07
CA GLU A 184 13.81 15.35 -11.33
C GLU A 184 14.74 15.77 -10.17
N ASN A 185 14.43 15.30 -8.96
CA ASN A 185 15.23 15.47 -7.77
C ASN A 185 15.76 14.10 -7.30
N LYS A 186 17.00 14.04 -6.83
CA LYS A 186 17.64 12.81 -6.35
C LYS A 186 17.99 12.93 -4.88
N GLN A 187 17.94 11.79 -4.19
CA GLN A 187 18.26 11.62 -2.78
C GLN A 187 17.64 12.75 -1.97
N ILE A 188 16.31 12.84 -2.01
CA ILE A 188 15.56 14.00 -1.52
C ILE A 188 14.53 13.61 -0.48
N ARG A 189 14.42 14.45 0.53
CA ARG A 189 13.36 14.43 1.54
C ARG A 189 12.56 15.72 1.44
N TYR A 190 11.24 15.59 1.53
CA TYR A 190 10.31 16.71 1.65
C TYR A 190 9.66 16.71 3.03
N THR A 191 9.63 17.87 3.67
CA THR A 191 8.96 18.16 4.93
C THR A 191 8.15 19.45 4.82
N ALA A 192 7.37 19.79 5.85
CA ALA A 192 6.61 21.04 5.89
C ALA A 192 7.17 22.00 6.95
N GLU A 193 7.21 23.29 6.60
CA GLU A 193 7.36 24.40 7.55
C GLU A 193 6.19 25.37 7.31
N GLY A 194 5.10 25.20 8.07
CA GLY A 194 3.82 25.86 7.81
C GLY A 194 3.26 25.47 6.43
N LYS A 195 3.04 26.45 5.56
CA LYS A 195 2.52 26.25 4.19
C LYS A 195 3.61 26.06 3.14
N ARG A 196 4.87 26.01 3.56
CA ARG A 196 6.01 25.87 2.66
C ARG A 196 6.52 24.44 2.68
N LEU A 197 6.72 23.87 1.50
CA LEU A 197 7.39 22.59 1.34
C LEU A 197 8.90 22.84 1.40
N ILE A 198 9.58 22.10 2.26
CA ILE A 198 11.03 22.15 2.42
C ILE A 198 11.61 20.92 1.74
N SER A 199 12.62 21.11 0.90
CA SER A 199 13.35 20.05 0.20
C SER A 199 14.79 19.97 0.72
N GLU A 200 15.17 18.80 1.19
CA GLU A 200 16.51 18.52 1.73
C GLU A 200 17.13 17.36 0.96
N HIS A 201 18.33 17.59 0.40
CA HIS A 201 19.09 16.53 -0.25
C HIS A 201 19.95 15.79 0.78
N PHE A 202 19.92 14.46 0.75
CA PHE A 202 20.82 13.60 1.50
C PHE A 202 21.86 12.97 0.56
N HIS A 203 22.97 12.50 1.12
CA HIS A 203 24.06 11.85 0.38
C HIS A 203 24.18 10.39 0.78
#